data_AF-A5KXA3-F1
#
_entry.id   AF-A5KXA3-F1
#
_cell.length_a   1.000
_cell.length_b   1.000
_cell.length_c   1.000
_cell.angle_alpha   90.00
_cell.angle_beta   90.00
_cell.angle_gamma   90.00
#
_symmetry.space_group_name_H-M   'P 1'
#
loop_
_entity.id
_entity.type
_entity.pdbx_description
1 polymer ?
#
loop_
_entity_poly.entity_id
_entity_poly.type
_entity_poly.pdbx_seq_one_letter_code
_entity_poly.pdbx_strand_id
1 'polypeptide(L)' 'MKYCPCCSTELISRDDVHICPRNEIGDCYFDGYEQSHIEYHQLKDYPQDSAFDITEVIAD' A
#
# COMPACT_ATOMS: atom_id res chain seq x y z
N MET A 1 -1.27 -0.75 -9.64
CA MET A 1 -2.29 -1.27 -10.58
C MET A 1 -2.78 -0.12 -11.45
N LYS A 2 -2.95 -0.29 -12.76
CA LYS A 2 -3.41 0.81 -13.65
C LYS A 2 -4.94 0.85 -13.83
N TYR A 3 -5.59 -0.31 -13.79
CA TYR A 3 -7.04 -0.44 -14.02
C TYR A 3 -7.72 -1.04 -12.79
N CYS A 4 -8.97 -0.62 -12.55
CA CYS A 4 -9.81 -1.09 -11.47
C CYS A 4 -10.10 -2.58 -11.66
N PRO A 5 -9.89 -3.43 -10.63
CA PRO A 5 -10.14 -4.86 -10.73
C PRO A 5 -11.64 -5.22 -10.84
N CYS A 6 -12.53 -4.30 -10.45
CA CYS A 6 -13.98 -4.55 -10.42
C CYS A 6 -14.68 -4.16 -11.73
N CYS A 7 -14.27 -3.04 -12.34
CA CYS A 7 -14.96 -2.47 -13.50
C CYS A 7 -14.04 -2.12 -14.68
N SER A 8 -12.75 -2.48 -14.60
CA SER A 8 -11.73 -2.24 -15.63
C SER A 8 -11.52 -0.76 -16.02
N THR A 9 -12.13 0.18 -15.28
CA THR A 9 -11.93 1.61 -15.47
C THR A 9 -10.53 2.01 -15.02
N GLU A 10 -9.88 2.93 -15.74
CA GLU A 10 -8.56 3.45 -15.35
C GLU A 10 -8.62 4.09 -13.95
N LEU A 11 -7.67 3.73 -13.09
CA LEU A 11 -7.58 4.25 -11.73
C LEU A 11 -6.98 5.65 -11.74
N ILE A 12 -7.41 6.49 -10.82
CA ILE A 12 -6.82 7.80 -10.56
C ILE A 12 -5.97 7.74 -9.29
N SER A 13 -4.88 8.50 -9.25
CA SER A 13 -4.02 8.60 -8.07
C SER A 13 -4.40 9.84 -7.25
N ARG A 14 -4.69 9.67 -5.96
CA ARG A 14 -4.87 10.73 -4.96
C ARG A 14 -4.10 10.38 -3.70
N ASP A 15 -3.25 11.28 -3.22
CA ASP A 15 -2.47 11.09 -1.98
C ASP A 15 -1.71 9.74 -1.96
N ASP A 16 -1.06 9.39 -3.08
CA ASP A 16 -0.38 8.10 -3.32
C ASP A 16 -1.28 6.83 -3.31
N VAL A 17 -2.60 7.00 -3.20
CA VAL A 17 -3.59 5.92 -3.26
C VAL A 17 -4.24 5.84 -4.65
N HIS A 18 -4.40 4.62 -5.18
CA HIS A 18 -5.07 4.38 -6.45
C HIS A 18 -6.57 4.10 -6.23
N ILE A 19 -7.44 4.99 -6.69
CA ILE A 19 -8.90 4.92 -6.47
C ILE A 19 -9.67 4.78 -7.77
N CYS A 20 -10.84 4.12 -7.71
CA CYS A 20 -11.74 4.02 -8.86
C CYS A 20 -12.65 5.26 -8.92
N PRO A 21 -12.65 6.03 -10.02
CA PRO A 21 -13.53 7.20 -10.15
C PRO A 21 -15.02 6.81 -10.18
N ARG A 22 -15.34 5.56 -10.54
CA ARG A 22 -16.72 5.04 -10.51
C ARG A 22 -17.21 4.74 -9.09
N ASN A 23 -16.31 4.66 -8.11
CA ASN A 23 -16.68 4.55 -6.69
C ASN A 23 -17.37 5.84 -6.22
N GLU A 24 -16.87 7.01 -6.63
CA GLU A 24 -17.42 8.31 -6.23
C GLU A 24 -18.88 8.53 -6.71
N ILE A 25 -19.25 7.94 -7.85
CA ILE A 25 -20.60 8.03 -8.43
C ILE A 25 -21.49 6.81 -8.08
N GLY A 26 -21.00 5.83 -7.31
CA GLY A 26 -21.75 4.65 -6.88
C GLY A 26 -21.88 3.52 -7.93
N ASP A 27 -21.14 3.61 -9.03
CA ASP A 27 -21.16 2.62 -10.13
C ASP A 27 -20.14 1.47 -9.93
N CYS A 28 -19.30 1.58 -8.92
CA CYS A 28 -18.27 0.61 -8.55
C CYS A 28 -18.13 0.59 -7.03
N TYR A 29 -17.70 -0.54 -6.47
CA TYR A 29 -17.46 -0.70 -5.03
C TYR A 29 -15.96 -0.71 -4.67
N PHE A 30 -15.08 -0.51 -5.66
CA PHE A 30 -13.64 -0.53 -5.42
C PHE A 30 -13.18 0.75 -4.72
N ASP A 31 -12.79 0.61 -3.45
CA ASP A 31 -12.17 1.66 -2.66
C ASP A 31 -10.67 1.38 -2.47
N GLY A 32 -9.83 2.29 -2.95
CA GLY A 32 -8.37 2.19 -2.79
C GLY A 32 -7.87 2.52 -1.38
N TYR A 33 -8.66 3.25 -0.59
CA TYR A 33 -8.26 3.66 0.75
C TYR A 33 -8.22 2.45 1.70
N GLU A 34 -9.25 1.60 1.67
CA GLU A 34 -9.32 0.37 2.47
C GLU A 34 -8.08 -0.53 2.23
N GLN A 35 -7.63 -0.62 0.98
CA GLN A 35 -6.44 -1.41 0.64
C GLN A 35 -5.15 -0.79 1.19
N SER A 36 -5.02 0.54 1.13
CA SER A 36 -3.85 1.25 1.67
C SER A 36 -3.73 1.14 3.20
N HIS A 37 -4.85 1.09 3.91
CA HIS A 37 -4.86 0.89 5.36
C HIS A 37 -4.32 -0.48 5.76
N ILE A 38 -4.67 -1.53 5.02
CA ILE A 38 -4.17 -2.89 5.26
C ILE A 38 -2.65 -2.94 5.06
N GLU A 39 -2.14 -2.32 3.99
CA GLU A 39 -0.70 -2.32 3.68
C GLU A 39 0.12 -1.54 4.72
N TYR A 40 -0.36 -0.37 5.16
CA TYR A 40 0.30 0.42 6.20
C TYR A 40 0.35 -0.29 7.55
N HIS A 41 -0.68 -1.05 7.91
CA HIS A 41 -0.69 -1.83 9.15
C HIS A 41 0.22 -3.06 9.08
N GLN A 42 0.28 -3.76 7.94
CA GLN A 42 1.22 -4.88 7.78
C GLN A 42 2.70 -4.46 7.84
N LEU A 43 3.03 -3.24 7.40
CA LEU A 43 4.37 -2.69 7.54
C LEU A 43 4.74 -2.34 8.99
N LYS A 44 3.75 -2.03 9.85
CA LYS A 44 3.99 -1.72 11.27
C LYS A 44 4.09 -2.95 12.17
N ASP A 45 3.58 -4.10 11.73
CA ASP A 45 3.73 -5.39 12.43
C ASP A 45 5.06 -6.09 12.12
N TYR A 46 5.89 -5.53 11.23
CA TYR A 46 7.30 -5.90 11.17
C TYR A 46 8.02 -5.19 12.33
N PRO A 47 8.58 -5.92 13.32
CA PRO A 47 9.36 -5.28 14.37
C PRO A 47 10.52 -4.51 13.73
N GLN A 48 10.51 -3.20 13.92
CA GLN A 48 11.51 -2.25 13.43
C GLN A 48 12.81 -2.33 14.25
N ASP A 49 13.19 -3.54 14.66
CA ASP A 49 14.30 -3.87 15.58
C ASP A 49 15.29 -4.89 15.00
N SER A 50 15.28 -5.18 13.70
CA SER A 50 16.49 -5.72 13.07
C SER A 50 17.37 -4.55 12.61
N ALA A 51 17.87 -3.79 13.59
CA ALA A 51 19.10 -3.04 13.39
C ALA A 51 20.14 -4.03 12.83
N PHE A 52 20.80 -3.61 11.76
CA PHE A 52 21.99 -4.27 11.24
C PHE A 52 23.02 -4.41 12.36
N ASP A 53 23.08 -5.57 13.01
CA ASP A 53 24.21 -5.93 13.85
C ASP A 53 25.29 -6.56 12.95
N ILE A 54 25.93 -5.70 12.17
CA ILE A 54 27.27 -5.96 11.64
C ILE A 54 28.22 -5.03 12.40
N THR A 55 28.39 -5.29 13.70
CA THR A 55 29.61 -4.87 14.38
C THR A 55 30.77 -5.68 13.81
N GLU A 56 31.60 -4.97 13.04
CA GLU A 56 33.01 -5.22 12.78
C GLU A 56 33.65 -6.26 13.72
N VAL A 57 34.04 -7.42 13.16
CA VAL A 57 35.01 -8.31 13.81
C VAL A 57 36.40 -7.73 13.51
N ILE A 58 36.83 -6.75 14.32
CA ILE A 58 38.23 -6.33 14.37
C ILE A 58 39.01 -7.40 15.15
N ALA A 59 40.16 -7.76 14.60
CA ALA A 59 41.06 -8.84 14.99
C ALA A 59 41.70 -8.67 16.40
N ASP A 60 42.02 -9.81 17.02
CA ASP A 60 43.31 -10.08 17.69
C ASP A 60 43.65 -11.58 17.54
#